data_AF-A0A7R9EG58-F1
#
_entry.id   AF-A0A7R9EG58-F1
#
_cell.length_a   1.000
_cell.length_b   1.000
_cell.length_c   1.000
_cell.angle_alpha   90.00
_cell.angle_beta   90.00
_cell.angle_gamma   90.00
#
_symmetry.space_group_name_H-M   'P 1'
#
loop_
_entity.id
_entity.type
_entity.pdbx_description
1 polymer ?
#
loop_
_entity_poly.entity_id
_entity_poly.type
_entity_poly.pdbx_seq_one_letter_code
_entity_poly.pdbx_strand_id
1 'polypeptide(L)'
;FYYNRATSAPRNPDMRYAPLRPLPPSTDLSFERCVLIGDPACVFTTGQHYDLTIPYYCGHHHFCTELNNEAALLRAKANVDRYFPVVGVLEQLNETLAVLENKLPYFFKGVQSLYFQELLEPHKNRNRKRPQIVRADVRKIVESSLHKEYDFYYWLQARLLLQYRSERTFPTPTVAKYLKPNMSFGADNFL
;
A
#
# COMPACT_ATOMS: atom_id res chain seq x y z
N PHE A 1 -8.11 3.99 -15.25
CA PHE A 1 -7.90 2.68 -14.62
C PHE A 1 -7.09 2.83 -13.33
N TYR A 2 -7.41 1.99 -12.35
CA TYR A 2 -7.05 2.07 -10.91
C TYR A 2 -5.55 2.21 -10.59
N TYR A 3 -4.64 1.91 -11.53
CA TYR A 3 -3.19 1.94 -11.33
C TYR A 3 -2.47 3.12 -12.00
N ASN A 4 -3.18 3.99 -12.73
CA ASN A 4 -2.57 5.22 -13.23
C ASN A 4 -2.53 6.24 -12.09
N ARG A 5 -1.41 6.29 -11.36
CA ARG A 5 -1.19 7.21 -10.22
C ARG A 5 -0.99 8.67 -10.67
N ALA A 6 -0.93 8.92 -11.98
CA ALA A 6 -0.78 10.27 -12.48
C ALA A 6 -2.10 11.03 -12.46
N THR A 7 -2.10 12.15 -11.75
CA THR A 7 -3.19 13.14 -11.78
C THR A 7 -3.22 13.76 -13.18
N SER A 8 -4.24 13.46 -13.97
CA SER A 8 -4.36 13.94 -15.36
C SER A 8 -4.41 15.47 -15.48
N ALA A 9 -5.02 16.13 -14.50
CA ALA A 9 -5.07 17.58 -14.37
C ALA A 9 -4.86 17.97 -12.89
N PRO A 10 -3.60 18.15 -12.44
CA PRO A 10 -3.34 18.56 -11.07
C PRO A 10 -3.90 19.98 -10.87
N ARG A 11 -4.90 20.13 -10.00
CA ARG A 11 -5.44 21.45 -9.58
C ARG A 11 -4.54 22.18 -8.59
N ASN A 12 -3.33 21.68 -8.36
CA ASN A 12 -2.36 22.28 -7.46
C ASN A 12 -1.76 23.53 -8.15
N PRO A 13 -1.91 24.74 -7.57
CA PRO A 13 -1.36 25.97 -8.14
C PRO A 13 0.17 25.99 -8.27
N ASP A 14 0.90 25.07 -7.62
CA ASP A 14 2.35 24.90 -7.75
C ASP A 14 2.74 24.02 -8.97
N MET A 15 1.78 23.29 -9.55
CA MET A 15 1.99 22.39 -10.69
C MET A 15 1.50 22.96 -12.03
N ARG A 16 1.51 24.28 -12.21
CA ARG A 16 1.02 24.95 -13.44
C ARG A 16 1.72 24.51 -14.73
N TYR A 17 2.97 24.07 -14.62
CA TYR A 17 3.78 23.61 -15.75
C TYR A 17 3.79 22.09 -15.90
N ALA A 18 3.06 21.36 -15.05
CA ALA A 18 2.97 19.91 -15.19
C ALA A 18 2.26 19.58 -16.51
N PRO A 19 2.82 18.69 -17.35
CA PRO A 19 2.19 18.31 -18.60
C PRO A 19 0.82 17.70 -18.32
N LEU A 20 -0.22 18.25 -18.94
CA LEU A 20 -1.56 17.69 -18.89
C LEU A 20 -1.53 16.30 -19.50
N ARG A 21 -1.90 15.29 -18.72
CA ARG A 21 -2.05 13.93 -19.25
C ARG A 21 -3.48 13.76 -19.73
N PRO A 22 -3.71 13.16 -20.90
CA PRO A 22 -5.05 12.81 -21.33
C PRO A 22 -5.72 12.01 -20.23
N LEU A 23 -6.97 12.36 -19.90
CA LEU A 23 -7.80 11.48 -19.09
C LEU A 23 -7.84 10.13 -19.80
N PRO A 24 -7.59 9.00 -19.11
CA PRO A 24 -7.80 7.72 -19.73
C PRO A 24 -9.24 7.67 -20.24
N PRO A 25 -9.49 7.12 -21.44
CA PRO A 25 -10.83 7.04 -21.98
C PRO A 25 -11.77 6.44 -20.93
N SER A 26 -12.97 7.00 -20.80
CA SER A 26 -14.02 6.49 -19.93
C SER A 26 -14.52 5.17 -20.51
N THR A 27 -13.77 4.11 -20.29
CA THR A 27 -14.24 2.77 -20.58
C THR A 27 -15.13 2.36 -19.42
N ASP A 28 -16.41 2.12 -19.67
CA ASP A 28 -17.31 1.40 -18.74
C ASP A 28 -16.91 -0.08 -18.55
N LEU A 29 -15.71 -0.45 -19.02
CA LEU A 29 -15.12 -1.76 -18.91
C LEU A 29 -14.78 -2.07 -17.45
N SER A 30 -15.28 -3.20 -16.95
CA SER A 30 -14.89 -3.70 -15.63
C SER A 30 -13.39 -4.05 -15.62
N PHE A 31 -12.78 -3.97 -14.43
CA PHE A 31 -11.37 -4.35 -14.26
C PHE A 31 -11.10 -5.77 -14.74
N GLU A 32 -11.98 -6.71 -14.39
CA GLU A 32 -11.85 -8.11 -14.81
C GLU A 32 -11.88 -8.26 -16.32
N ARG A 33 -12.83 -7.60 -16.98
CA ARG A 33 -12.92 -7.66 -18.43
C ARG A 33 -11.69 -7.05 -19.08
N CYS A 34 -11.19 -5.94 -18.55
CA CYS A 34 -9.95 -5.30 -18.99
C CYS A 34 -8.78 -6.30 -18.99
N VAL A 35 -8.56 -7.00 -17.86
CA VAL A 35 -7.47 -7.98 -17.73
C VAL A 35 -7.67 -9.15 -18.70
N LEU A 36 -8.89 -9.67 -18.79
CA LEU A 36 -9.20 -10.84 -19.63
C LEU A 36 -9.06 -10.57 -21.13
N ILE A 37 -9.35 -9.36 -21.60
CA ILE A 37 -9.15 -8.99 -23.01
C ILE A 37 -7.74 -8.53 -23.33
N GLY A 38 -6.86 -8.41 -22.32
CA GLY A 38 -5.49 -7.94 -22.50
C GLY A 38 -5.38 -6.46 -22.87
N ASP A 39 -6.26 -5.60 -22.35
CA ASP A 39 -6.20 -4.17 -22.64
C ASP A 39 -4.91 -3.54 -22.06
N PRO A 40 -4.14 -2.76 -22.84
CA PRO A 40 -2.90 -2.13 -22.39
C PRO A 40 -3.03 -1.30 -21.10
N ALA A 41 -4.22 -0.81 -20.76
CA ALA A 41 -4.46 -0.02 -19.56
C ALA A 41 -4.43 -0.83 -18.25
N CYS A 42 -4.47 -2.17 -18.32
CA CYS A 42 -4.47 -3.07 -17.16
C CYS A 42 -3.58 -4.30 -17.33
N VAL A 43 -2.79 -4.36 -18.42
CA VAL A 43 -1.76 -5.36 -18.63
C VAL A 43 -0.41 -4.85 -18.13
N PHE A 44 0.32 -5.74 -17.46
CA PHE A 44 1.63 -5.47 -16.89
C PHE A 44 2.68 -6.32 -17.60
N THR A 45 3.57 -5.66 -18.34
CA THR A 45 4.57 -6.31 -19.21
C THR A 45 5.96 -6.14 -18.63
N THR A 46 6.65 -7.26 -18.36
CA THR A 46 8.04 -7.25 -17.85
C THR A 46 8.95 -6.41 -18.75
N GLY A 47 9.83 -5.61 -18.12
CA GLY A 47 10.77 -4.72 -18.81
C GLY A 47 10.16 -3.39 -19.30
N GLN A 48 8.84 -3.22 -19.27
CA GLN A 48 8.23 -1.91 -19.49
C GLN A 48 8.29 -1.05 -18.23
N HIS A 49 8.19 0.27 -18.40
CA HIS A 49 8.29 1.22 -17.30
C HIS A 49 6.94 1.48 -16.64
N TYR A 50 6.86 1.28 -15.32
CA TYR A 50 5.67 1.56 -14.52
C TYR A 50 6.00 2.33 -13.24
N ASP A 51 5.02 3.08 -12.78
CA ASP A 51 5.05 3.84 -11.53
C ASP A 51 4.32 3.07 -10.41
N LEU A 52 4.94 1.97 -9.96
CA LEU A 52 4.42 1.06 -8.92
C LEU A 52 5.10 1.29 -7.57
N THR A 53 5.34 0.27 -6.75
CA THR A 53 5.86 0.47 -5.38
C THR A 53 7.38 0.40 -5.35
N ILE A 54 8.00 -0.57 -6.02
CA ILE A 54 9.46 -0.74 -6.07
C ILE A 54 10.21 0.56 -6.46
N PRO A 55 9.80 1.34 -7.47
CA PRO A 55 10.56 2.51 -7.91
C PRO A 55 10.75 3.56 -6.80
N TYR A 56 9.76 3.78 -5.93
CA TYR A 56 9.84 4.73 -4.82
C TYR A 56 10.90 4.37 -3.79
N TYR A 57 11.22 3.08 -3.66
CA TYR A 57 12.28 2.60 -2.76
C TYR A 57 13.60 2.37 -3.49
N CYS A 58 13.59 2.00 -4.76
CA CYS A 58 14.79 1.80 -5.58
C CYS A 58 15.51 3.11 -5.88
N GLY A 59 14.75 4.18 -6.19
CA GLY A 59 15.25 5.50 -6.54
C GLY A 59 15.10 5.83 -8.02
N HIS A 60 15.96 6.72 -8.53
CA HIS A 60 15.77 7.39 -9.82
C HIS A 60 16.59 6.80 -10.98
N HIS A 61 17.23 5.64 -10.77
CA HIS A 61 17.96 4.98 -11.85
C HIS A 61 16.98 4.43 -12.89
N HIS A 62 17.33 4.42 -14.18
CA HIS A 62 16.45 3.97 -15.27
C HIS A 62 15.77 2.61 -14.99
N PHE A 63 16.57 1.61 -14.59
CA PHE A 63 16.05 0.28 -14.27
C PHE A 63 15.07 0.24 -13.09
N CYS A 64 15.00 1.25 -12.23
CA CYS A 64 14.13 1.24 -11.06
C CYS A 64 12.64 1.22 -11.42
N THR A 65 12.27 1.75 -12.59
CA THR A 65 10.89 1.75 -13.08
C THR A 65 10.59 0.58 -14.01
N GLU A 66 11.58 -0.23 -14.40
CA GLU A 66 11.38 -1.42 -15.22
C GLU A 66 10.67 -2.52 -14.40
N LEU A 67 9.49 -2.93 -14.86
CA LEU A 67 8.71 -3.94 -14.18
C LEU A 67 9.45 -5.29 -14.17
N ASN A 68 9.41 -5.94 -13.02
CA ASN A 68 10.07 -7.23 -12.76
C ASN A 68 11.59 -7.20 -13.01
N ASN A 69 12.23 -6.04 -12.86
CA ASN A 69 13.69 -5.95 -12.86
C ASN A 69 14.27 -6.41 -11.50
N GLU A 70 15.20 -7.37 -11.54
CA GLU A 70 15.81 -7.95 -10.33
C GLU A 70 16.69 -6.93 -9.58
N ALA A 71 17.49 -6.14 -10.30
CA ALA A 71 18.33 -5.11 -9.69
C ALA A 71 17.48 -4.03 -9.01
N ALA A 72 16.31 -3.70 -9.57
CA ALA A 72 15.35 -2.78 -8.95
C ALA A 72 14.86 -3.30 -7.60
N LEU A 73 14.43 -4.56 -7.55
CA LEU A 73 13.94 -5.21 -6.33
C LEU A 73 15.02 -5.27 -5.25
N LEU A 74 16.23 -5.74 -5.60
CA LEU A 74 17.34 -5.87 -4.65
C LEU A 74 17.76 -4.50 -4.10
N ARG A 75 17.85 -3.49 -4.96
CA ARG A 75 18.17 -2.12 -4.55
C ARG A 75 17.09 -1.52 -3.67
N ALA A 76 15.80 -1.75 -3.97
CA ALA A 76 14.70 -1.31 -3.14
C ALA A 76 14.77 -1.92 -1.73
N LYS A 77 14.97 -3.25 -1.62
CA LYS A 77 15.16 -3.94 -0.33
C LYS A 77 16.36 -3.36 0.44
N ALA A 78 17.51 -3.20 -0.22
CA ALA A 78 18.70 -2.63 0.40
C ALA A 78 18.51 -1.18 0.88
N ASN A 79 17.79 -0.36 0.10
CA ASN A 79 17.48 1.01 0.50
C ASN A 79 16.50 1.04 1.69
N VAL A 80 15.48 0.18 1.71
CA VAL A 80 14.57 0.05 2.85
C VAL A 80 15.35 -0.26 4.12
N ASP A 81 16.25 -1.24 4.08
CA ASP A 81 17.02 -1.63 5.25
C ASP A 81 17.96 -0.52 5.73
N ARG A 82 18.56 0.22 4.81
CA ARG A 82 19.55 1.25 5.14
C ARG A 82 18.93 2.58 5.59
N TYR A 83 17.83 2.99 4.97
CA TYR A 83 17.33 4.37 5.08
C TYR A 83 15.93 4.50 5.67
N PHE A 84 15.18 3.40 5.82
CA PHE A 84 13.80 3.45 6.30
C PHE A 84 13.67 2.72 7.65
N PRO A 85 13.67 3.46 8.78
CA PRO A 85 13.55 2.88 10.11
C PRO A 85 12.31 1.98 10.25
N VAL A 86 11.19 2.44 9.68
CA VAL A 86 9.91 1.74 9.66
C VAL A 86 9.28 1.90 8.27
N VAL A 87 8.77 0.79 7.73
CA VAL A 87 7.88 0.80 6.56
C VAL A 87 6.65 -0.01 6.95
N GLY A 88 5.50 0.65 6.95
CA GLY A 88 4.21 0.04 7.29
C GLY A 88 3.47 -0.51 6.07
N VAL A 89 2.42 -1.29 6.34
CA VAL A 89 1.46 -1.75 5.34
C VAL A 89 0.04 -1.51 5.86
N LEU A 90 -0.89 -1.16 4.97
CA LEU A 90 -2.23 -0.71 5.35
C LEU A 90 -3.05 -1.83 6.00
N GLU A 91 -2.81 -3.07 5.59
CA GLU A 91 -3.43 -4.28 6.10
C GLU A 91 -2.98 -4.61 7.54
N GLN A 92 -1.83 -4.09 7.98
CA GLN A 92 -1.28 -4.24 9.34
C GLN A 92 -1.05 -2.86 9.97
N LEU A 93 -2.09 -2.01 9.92
CA LEU A 93 -2.00 -0.64 10.43
C LEU A 93 -1.75 -0.61 11.94
N ASN A 94 -2.34 -1.53 12.71
CA ASN A 94 -2.13 -1.58 14.14
C ASN A 94 -0.65 -1.84 14.49
N GLU A 95 -0.04 -2.84 13.85
CA GLU A 95 1.38 -3.16 14.00
C GLU A 95 2.27 -2.01 13.51
N THR A 96 1.89 -1.38 12.39
CA THR A 96 2.58 -0.20 11.86
C THR A 96 2.63 0.93 12.88
N LEU A 97 1.49 1.28 13.48
CA LEU A 97 1.41 2.34 14.47
C LEU A 97 2.19 2.00 15.74
N ALA A 98 2.14 0.75 16.20
CA ALA A 98 2.92 0.30 17.36
C ALA A 98 4.44 0.43 17.12
N VAL A 99 4.93 -0.03 15.97
CA VAL A 99 6.36 0.05 15.63
C VAL A 99 6.82 1.51 15.47
N LEU A 100 5.99 2.36 14.87
CA LEU A 100 6.28 3.80 14.78
C LEU A 100 6.34 4.46 16.17
N GLU A 101 5.38 4.16 17.04
CA GLU A 101 5.31 4.68 18.41
C GLU A 101 6.56 4.31 19.22
N ASN A 102 7.06 3.09 19.08
CA ASN A 102 8.25 2.61 19.78
C ASN A 102 9.57 3.11 19.19
N LYS A 103 9.72 3.07 17.87
CA LYS A 103 11.00 3.43 17.21
C LYS A 103 11.21 4.93 17.06
N LEU A 104 10.13 5.68 16.93
CA LEU A 104 10.16 7.13 16.69
C LEU A 104 9.27 7.87 17.72
N PRO A 105 9.46 7.65 19.03
CA PRO A 105 8.53 8.12 20.07
C PRO A 105 8.46 9.64 20.16
N TYR A 106 9.50 10.36 19.75
CA TYR A 106 9.49 11.82 19.70
C TYR A 106 8.32 12.36 18.85
N PHE A 107 7.99 11.67 17.75
CA PHE A 107 6.92 12.05 16.83
C PHE A 107 5.63 11.27 17.07
N PHE A 108 5.71 9.99 17.44
CA PHE A 108 4.59 9.05 17.40
C PHE A 108 4.10 8.58 18.77
N LYS A 109 4.58 9.14 19.87
CA LYS A 109 4.07 8.80 21.22
C LYS A 109 2.57 9.05 21.31
N GLY A 110 1.82 8.03 21.72
CA GLY A 110 0.36 8.05 21.85
C GLY A 110 -0.41 7.86 20.54
N VAL A 111 0.26 7.59 19.40
CA VAL A 111 -0.41 7.56 18.10
C VAL A 111 -1.45 6.44 18.00
N GLN A 112 -1.24 5.28 18.64
CA GLN A 112 -2.24 4.22 18.62
C GLN A 112 -3.54 4.68 19.31
N SER A 113 -3.43 5.30 20.48
CA SER A 113 -4.59 5.81 21.22
C SER A 113 -5.32 6.88 20.41
N LEU A 114 -4.58 7.87 19.90
CA LEU A 114 -5.11 8.95 19.09
C LEU A 114 -5.85 8.40 17.86
N TYR A 115 -5.24 7.45 17.15
CA TYR A 115 -5.83 6.88 15.95
C TYR A 115 -7.16 6.16 16.23
N PHE A 116 -7.16 5.23 17.20
CA PHE A 116 -8.32 4.38 17.46
C PHE A 116 -9.42 5.04 18.31
N GLN A 117 -9.14 6.15 19.00
CA GLN A 117 -10.12 6.84 19.84
C GLN A 117 -10.66 8.13 19.22
N GLU A 118 -9.81 8.86 18.48
CA GLU A 118 -10.12 10.23 18.07
C GLU A 118 -10.14 10.40 16.55
N LEU A 119 -9.30 9.67 15.80
CA LEU A 119 -9.11 9.85 14.36
C LEU A 119 -9.69 8.74 13.49
N LEU A 120 -10.48 7.80 14.01
CA LEU A 120 -11.33 6.91 13.20
C LEU A 120 -12.44 7.71 12.48
N GLU A 121 -12.06 8.80 11.80
CA GLU A 121 -12.90 9.49 10.83
C GLU A 121 -13.28 8.51 9.72
N PRO A 122 -14.50 8.61 9.16
CA PRO A 122 -14.92 7.76 8.07
C PRO A 122 -13.94 7.89 6.90
N HIS A 123 -13.47 6.75 6.36
CA HIS A 123 -12.53 6.67 5.23
C HIS A 123 -12.90 7.65 4.09
N LYS A 124 -12.34 8.87 4.11
CA LYS A 124 -12.62 9.93 3.13
C LYS A 124 -12.16 9.53 1.72
N ASN A 125 -11.16 8.66 1.63
CA ASN A 125 -10.61 8.13 0.37
C ASN A 125 -11.28 6.81 -0.08
N ARG A 126 -12.61 6.73 -0.01
CA ARG A 126 -13.35 5.56 -0.51
C ARG A 126 -13.55 5.63 -2.02
N ASN A 127 -12.87 4.75 -2.75
CA ASN A 127 -13.19 4.52 -4.15
C ASN A 127 -14.42 3.59 -4.27
N ARG A 128 -15.61 4.18 -4.48
CA ARG A 128 -16.87 3.44 -4.67
C ARG A 128 -16.88 2.53 -5.91
N LYS A 129 -16.01 2.80 -6.89
CA LYS A 129 -15.88 2.00 -8.12
C LYS A 129 -14.89 0.84 -7.98
N ARG A 130 -14.25 0.68 -6.81
CA ARG A 130 -13.35 -0.46 -6.56
C ARG A 130 -14.18 -1.75 -6.48
N PRO A 131 -13.91 -2.77 -7.32
CA PRO A 131 -14.55 -4.06 -7.16
C PRO A 131 -14.16 -4.66 -5.81
N GLN A 132 -15.16 -5.08 -5.02
CA GLN A 132 -14.94 -5.68 -3.70
C GLN A 132 -14.38 -7.09 -3.81
N ILE A 133 -14.81 -7.81 -4.84
CA ILE A 133 -14.39 -9.17 -5.15
C ILE A 133 -13.90 -9.17 -6.59
N VAL A 134 -12.74 -9.78 -6.80
CA VAL A 134 -12.15 -10.05 -8.12
C VAL A 134 -12.03 -11.56 -8.26
N ARG A 135 -12.43 -12.11 -9.41
CA ARG A 135 -12.32 -13.53 -9.71
C ARG A 135 -10.90 -14.05 -9.51
N ALA A 136 -10.81 -15.30 -9.03
CA ALA A 136 -9.54 -15.91 -8.68
C ALA A 136 -8.58 -16.09 -9.87
N ASP A 137 -9.10 -16.37 -11.06
CA ASP A 137 -8.31 -16.47 -12.29
C ASP A 137 -7.71 -15.13 -12.71
N VAL A 138 -8.52 -14.06 -12.69
CA VAL A 138 -8.07 -12.69 -12.95
C VAL A 138 -7.01 -12.26 -11.92
N ARG A 139 -7.23 -12.58 -10.64
CA ARG A 139 -6.25 -12.29 -9.59
C ARG A 139 -4.91 -12.97 -9.87
N LYS A 140 -4.92 -14.26 -10.23
CA LYS A 140 -3.69 -15.01 -10.54
C LYS A 140 -2.93 -14.42 -11.73
N ILE A 141 -3.62 -13.93 -12.76
CA ILE A 141 -2.99 -13.25 -13.89
C ILE A 141 -2.21 -12.03 -13.40
N VAL A 142 -2.87 -11.18 -12.61
CA VAL A 142 -2.26 -9.94 -12.08
C VAL A 142 -1.11 -10.25 -11.12
N GLU A 143 -1.28 -11.22 -10.22
CA GLU A 143 -0.24 -11.69 -9.29
C GLU A 143 1.00 -12.18 -10.04
N SER A 144 0.81 -12.97 -11.10
CA SER A 144 1.90 -13.47 -11.94
C SER A 144 2.63 -12.33 -12.66
N SER A 145 1.89 -11.38 -13.23
CA SER A 145 2.49 -10.24 -13.95
C SER A 145 3.23 -9.28 -13.01
N LEU A 146 2.83 -9.19 -11.74
CA LEU A 146 3.41 -8.31 -10.72
C LEU A 146 4.25 -9.05 -9.68
N HIS A 147 4.77 -10.23 -9.99
CA HIS A 147 5.39 -11.11 -8.99
C HIS A 147 6.52 -10.46 -8.17
N LYS A 148 7.34 -9.56 -8.75
CA LYS A 148 8.38 -8.87 -7.96
C LYS A 148 7.81 -7.80 -7.02
N GLU A 149 6.73 -7.13 -7.42
CA GLU A 149 6.01 -6.20 -6.53
C GLU A 149 5.40 -6.96 -5.35
N TYR A 150 4.85 -8.16 -5.60
CA TYR A 150 4.35 -9.04 -4.54
C TYR A 150 5.46 -9.55 -3.62
N ASP A 151 6.60 -9.98 -4.17
CA ASP A 151 7.78 -10.33 -3.36
C ASP A 151 8.20 -9.16 -2.47
N PHE A 152 8.33 -7.96 -3.03
CA PHE A 152 8.67 -6.77 -2.26
C PHE A 152 7.65 -6.47 -1.15
N TYR A 153 6.35 -6.56 -1.45
CA TYR A 153 5.27 -6.37 -0.47
C TYR A 153 5.35 -7.38 0.67
N TYR A 154 5.47 -8.68 0.38
CA TYR A 154 5.53 -9.71 1.42
C TYR A 154 6.82 -9.62 2.24
N TRP A 155 7.93 -9.22 1.61
CA TRP A 155 9.18 -8.95 2.30
C TRP A 155 9.03 -7.76 3.28
N LEU A 156 8.38 -6.67 2.86
CA LEU A 156 8.07 -5.52 3.73
C LEU A 156 7.16 -5.93 4.90
N GLN A 157 6.11 -6.68 4.62
CA GLN A 157 5.18 -7.19 5.65
C GLN A 157 5.92 -8.06 6.67
N ALA A 158 6.76 -9.00 6.22
CA ALA A 158 7.56 -9.85 7.09
C ALA A 158 8.52 -9.02 7.96
N ARG A 159 9.21 -8.04 7.36
CA ARG A 159 10.09 -7.11 8.07
C ARG A 159 9.34 -6.34 9.16
N LEU A 160 8.17 -5.79 8.86
CA LEU A 160 7.33 -5.08 9.84
C LEU A 160 6.95 -5.99 11.01
N LEU A 161 6.46 -7.20 10.72
CA LEU A 161 6.03 -8.15 11.76
C LEU A 161 7.21 -8.61 12.63
N LEU A 162 8.41 -8.73 12.09
CA LEU A 162 9.62 -9.00 12.87
C LEU A 162 9.97 -7.84 13.80
N GLN A 163 9.92 -6.59 13.32
CA GLN A 163 10.13 -5.40 14.15
C GLN A 163 9.12 -5.38 15.30
N TYR A 164 7.83 -5.55 14.97
CA TYR A 164 6.75 -5.56 15.95
C TYR A 164 6.93 -6.65 17.03
N ARG A 165 7.36 -7.85 16.65
CA ARG A 165 7.65 -8.94 17.60
C ARG A 165 8.85 -8.64 18.49
N SER A 166 9.90 -8.04 17.93
CA SER A 166 11.12 -7.70 18.70
C SER A 166 10.88 -6.63 19.77
N GLU A 167 9.86 -5.79 19.59
CA GLU A 167 9.53 -4.70 20.51
C GLU A 167 8.56 -5.15 21.63
N ARG A 168 7.85 -6.26 21.45
CA ARG A 168 6.95 -6.84 22.46
C ARG A 168 7.65 -7.44 23.68
N THR A 169 8.99 -7.54 23.68
CA THR A 169 9.75 -8.00 24.85
C THR A 169 9.92 -6.93 25.93
N PHE A 170 9.50 -5.69 25.67
CA PHE A 170 9.33 -4.66 26.69
C PHE A 170 7.83 -4.50 26.97
N PRO A 171 7.38 -4.47 28.24
CA PRO A 171 5.97 -4.37 28.55
C PRO A 171 5.44 -3.04 28.03
N THR A 172 4.71 -3.09 26.91
CA THR A 172 3.88 -1.97 26.49
C THR A 172 2.74 -1.81 27.50
N PRO A 173 2.36 -0.57 27.88
CA PRO A 173 1.13 -0.35 28.60
C PRO A 173 0.00 -0.96 27.77
N THR A 174 -0.72 -1.90 28.36
CA THR A 174 -1.72 -2.74 27.71
C THR A 174 -2.72 -1.88 26.93
N VAL A 175 -2.94 -2.19 25.65
CA VAL A 175 -4.07 -1.65 24.86
C VAL A 175 -5.42 -1.83 25.59
N ALA A 176 -5.51 -2.85 26.45
CA ALA A 176 -6.64 -3.09 27.35
C ALA A 176 -6.94 -1.93 28.32
N LYS A 177 -5.99 -1.03 28.60
CA LYS A 177 -6.22 0.14 29.46
C LYS A 177 -7.03 1.24 28.77
N TYR A 178 -7.15 1.17 27.44
CA TYR A 178 -7.73 2.20 26.58
C TYR A 178 -8.97 1.73 25.80
N LEU A 179 -9.34 0.45 25.94
CA LEU A 179 -10.64 -0.05 25.50
C LEU A 179 -11.68 0.34 26.55
N LYS A 180 -12.63 1.21 26.18
CA LYS A 180 -13.80 1.46 27.02
C LYS A 180 -14.56 0.13 27.21
N PRO A 181 -14.93 -0.26 28.44
CA PRO A 181 -15.84 -1.37 28.64
C PRO A 181 -17.19 -0.95 28.06
N ASN A 182 -17.69 -1.74 27.11
CA ASN A 182 -18.96 -1.64 26.39
C ASN A 182 -18.83 -1.20 24.93
N MET A 183 -18.39 -2.15 24.10
CA MET A 183 -18.87 -2.25 22.73
C MET A 183 -19.14 -3.72 22.48
N SER A 184 -20.41 -4.10 22.67
CA SER A 184 -20.92 -5.41 22.32
C SER A 184 -20.66 -5.64 20.83
N PHE A 185 -19.73 -6.53 20.51
CA PHE A 185 -19.65 -7.10 19.18
C PHE A 185 -20.90 -7.98 19.01
N GLY A 186 -21.89 -7.45 18.29
CA GLY A 186 -22.93 -8.27 17.71
C GLY A 186 -22.25 -9.28 16.79
N ALA A 187 -22.19 -10.53 17.23
CA ALA A 187 -22.09 -11.65 16.32
C ALA A 187 -23.38 -11.60 15.49
N ASP A 188 -23.27 -11.39 14.19
CA ASP A 188 -24.26 -11.88 13.23
C ASP A 188 -23.69 -11.87 11.80
N ASN A 189 -23.60 -13.09 11.27
CA ASN A 189 -23.78 -13.50 9.88
C ASN A 189 -22.67 -13.24 8.86
N PHE A 190 -21.68 -14.13 8.89
CA PHE A 190 -21.14 -14.73 7.67
C PHE A 190 -22.09 -15.84 7.21
N LEU A 191 -22.81 -15.61 6.12
CA LEU A 191 -23.24 -16.59 5.12
C LEU A 191 -23.22 -15.91 3.75
#